data_AF-A0A258W9Z5-F1
#
_entry.id   AF-A0A258W9Z5-F1
#
_cell.length_a   1.000
_cell.length_b   1.000
_cell.length_c   1.000
_cell.angle_alpha   90.00
_cell.angle_beta   90.00
_cell.angle_gamma   90.00
#
_symmetry.space_group_name_H-M   'P 1'
#
loop_
_entity.id
_entity.type
_entity.pdbx_description
1 polymer ?
#
loop_
_entity_poly.entity_id
_entity_poly.type
_entity_poly.pdbx_seq_one_letter_code
_entity_poly.pdbx_strand_id
1 'polypeptide(L)'
;TLKHLDLPCGGDTLAEGIAVKEPGQFTRKVLARIVDDIVLVGEPALESAVALLLQIEKTVVEGAGAAGLAAVMTHRKRFAGRKVGVVLCGGNIDTRLLANVLLRDLARSGRLGRLRITLQDRPGALFKVVEEFNRYQVNILEVWHQRIFTSLPAKGLTAEIECEARDREQIDLLVAGLRSKGYDVEQVELG
;
A
#
# COMPACT_ATOMS: atom_id res chain seq x y z
N THR A 1 -16.42 -16.02 20.22
CA THR A 1 -15.92 -14.84 20.93
C THR A 1 -14.41 -14.89 21.06
N LEU A 2 -13.73 -14.03 20.30
CA LEU A 2 -12.32 -13.70 20.48
C LEU A 2 -12.24 -12.70 21.62
N LYS A 3 -11.59 -13.03 22.74
CA LYS A 3 -11.50 -12.12 23.91
C LYS A 3 -12.85 -11.56 24.40
N HIS A 4 -13.91 -12.36 24.38
CA HIS A 4 -15.29 -11.91 24.70
C HIS A 4 -15.87 -10.85 23.76
N LEU A 5 -15.18 -10.52 22.67
CA LEU A 5 -15.69 -9.68 21.60
C LEU A 5 -16.47 -10.55 20.60
N ASP A 6 -17.60 -10.01 20.18
CA ASP A 6 -18.38 -10.52 19.06
C ASP A 6 -18.11 -9.59 17.87
N LEU A 7 -17.25 -10.05 16.96
CA LEU A 7 -16.84 -9.29 15.78
C LEU A 7 -17.52 -9.89 14.55
N PRO A 8 -17.91 -9.06 13.57
CA PRO A 8 -18.48 -9.56 12.33
C PRO A 8 -17.48 -10.48 11.64
N CYS A 9 -17.92 -11.68 11.26
CA CYS A 9 -17.15 -12.62 10.46
C CYS A 9 -17.50 -12.42 8.98
N GLY A 10 -16.53 -11.97 8.18
CA GLY A 10 -16.71 -11.78 6.75
C GLY A 10 -15.67 -10.84 6.15
N GLY A 11 -15.78 -10.62 4.84
CA GLY A 11 -14.82 -9.85 4.05
C GLY A 11 -13.74 -10.72 3.42
N ASP A 12 -13.16 -10.18 2.36
CA ASP A 12 -12.00 -10.79 1.70
C ASP A 12 -10.74 -10.56 2.54
N THR A 13 -9.85 -11.54 2.58
CA THR A 13 -8.57 -11.42 3.29
C THR A 13 -7.44 -12.04 2.49
N LEU A 14 -6.27 -11.42 2.54
CA LEU A 14 -5.02 -11.99 2.02
C LEU A 14 -4.64 -13.30 2.73
N ALA A 15 -5.14 -13.52 3.95
CA ALA A 15 -4.82 -14.67 4.78
C ALA A 15 -5.86 -15.80 4.63
N GLU A 16 -6.08 -16.26 3.40
CA GLU A 16 -7.09 -17.28 3.06
C GLU A 16 -6.95 -18.58 3.88
N GLY A 17 -5.70 -19.01 4.15
CA GLY A 17 -5.41 -20.23 4.94
C GLY A 17 -5.90 -20.18 6.39
N ILE A 18 -6.24 -19.01 6.92
CA ILE A 18 -6.81 -18.82 8.26
C ILE A 18 -8.20 -18.15 8.23
N ALA A 19 -8.80 -17.99 7.04
CA ALA A 19 -10.13 -17.42 6.83
C ALA A 19 -11.24 -18.44 7.10
N VAL A 20 -11.32 -18.94 8.33
CA VAL A 20 -12.29 -19.97 8.74
C VAL A 20 -13.47 -19.36 9.50
N LYS A 21 -14.69 -19.83 9.22
CA LYS A 21 -15.91 -19.36 9.91
C LYS A 21 -15.89 -19.65 11.41
N GLU A 22 -15.55 -20.89 11.76
CA GLU A 22 -15.46 -21.33 13.14
C GLU A 22 -14.21 -22.20 13.35
N PRO A 23 -13.37 -21.90 14.34
CA PRO A 23 -12.28 -22.79 14.73
C PRO A 23 -12.81 -24.14 15.21
N GLY A 24 -12.11 -25.23 14.86
CA GLY A 24 -12.47 -26.58 15.28
C GLY A 24 -12.60 -26.71 16.80
N GLN A 25 -13.63 -27.42 17.26
CA GLN A 25 -13.99 -27.51 18.69
C GLN A 25 -12.85 -28.05 19.57
N PHE A 26 -12.16 -29.10 19.10
CA PHE A 26 -11.04 -29.69 19.82
C PHE A 26 -9.89 -28.69 19.97
N THR A 27 -9.43 -28.13 18.85
CA THR A 27 -8.33 -27.15 18.82
C THR A 27 -8.64 -25.95 19.69
N ARG A 28 -9.87 -25.42 19.64
CA ARG A 28 -10.29 -24.30 20.50
C ARG A 28 -10.16 -24.61 21.98
N LYS A 29 -10.55 -25.82 22.42
CA LYS A 29 -10.43 -26.25 23.83
C LYS A 29 -8.97 -26.36 24.28
N VAL A 30 -8.09 -26.84 23.40
CA VAL A 30 -6.66 -26.91 23.67
C VAL A 30 -6.05 -25.51 23.76
N LEU A 31 -6.28 -24.66 22.74
CA LEU A 31 -5.74 -23.29 22.68
C LEU A 31 -6.18 -22.45 23.88
N ALA A 32 -7.42 -22.60 24.35
CA ALA A 32 -7.92 -21.90 25.54
C ALA A 32 -7.13 -22.19 26.84
N ARG A 33 -6.32 -23.27 26.86
CA ARG A 33 -5.48 -23.63 28.01
C ARG A 33 -4.01 -23.24 27.87
N ILE A 34 -3.52 -23.06 26.64
CA ILE A 34 -2.09 -22.93 26.36
C ILE A 34 -1.70 -21.59 25.71
N VAL A 35 -2.64 -20.88 25.11
CA VAL A 35 -2.37 -19.59 24.46
C VAL A 35 -2.54 -18.48 25.50
N ASP A 36 -1.48 -17.70 25.71
CA ASP A 36 -1.52 -16.53 26.60
C ASP A 36 -2.41 -15.41 26.05
N ASP A 37 -2.39 -15.21 24.73
CA ASP A 37 -3.12 -14.11 24.10
C ASP A 37 -3.37 -14.30 22.59
N ILE A 38 -4.41 -13.62 22.09
CA ILE A 38 -4.71 -13.49 20.66
C ILE A 38 -4.75 -11.99 20.29
N VAL A 39 -3.99 -11.61 19.28
CA VAL A 39 -3.98 -10.23 18.75
C VAL A 39 -4.59 -10.19 17.36
N LEU A 40 -5.22 -9.06 17.04
CA LEU A 40 -5.81 -8.80 15.74
C LEU A 40 -4.87 -7.91 14.91
N VAL A 41 -4.91 -8.11 13.60
CA VAL A 41 -4.20 -7.33 12.59
C VAL A 41 -5.17 -7.02 11.45
N GLY A 42 -4.96 -5.90 10.78
CA GLY A 42 -5.74 -5.53 9.59
C GLY A 42 -5.05 -5.95 8.29
N GLU A 43 -5.82 -5.96 7.21
CA GLU A 43 -5.33 -6.29 5.85
C GLU A 43 -4.10 -5.45 5.42
N PRO A 44 -4.04 -4.12 5.63
CA PRO A 44 -2.85 -3.34 5.25
C PRO A 44 -1.58 -3.81 5.96
N ALA A 45 -1.70 -4.28 7.20
CA ALA A 45 -0.55 -4.80 7.96
C ALA A 45 -0.10 -6.17 7.43
N LEU A 46 -1.04 -7.01 6.97
CA LEU A 46 -0.71 -8.27 6.29
C LEU A 46 0.02 -8.01 4.97
N GLU A 47 -0.51 -7.11 4.14
CA GLU A 47 0.11 -6.70 2.88
C GLU A 47 1.54 -6.18 3.10
N SER A 48 1.73 -5.25 4.05
CA SER A 48 3.06 -4.74 4.38
C SER A 48 4.00 -5.80 4.96
N ALA A 49 3.50 -6.77 5.73
CA ALA A 49 4.32 -7.87 6.25
C ALA A 49 4.79 -8.81 5.13
N VAL A 50 3.92 -9.15 4.18
CA VAL A 50 4.28 -9.93 2.98
C VAL A 50 5.33 -9.18 2.16
N ALA A 51 5.10 -7.89 1.89
CA ALA A 51 6.05 -7.06 1.14
C ALA A 51 7.41 -6.99 1.85
N LEU A 52 7.44 -6.81 3.17
CA LEU A 52 8.67 -6.71 3.96
C LEU A 52 9.46 -8.02 3.94
N LEU A 53 8.80 -9.16 4.13
CA LEU A 53 9.45 -10.48 4.07
C LEU A 53 10.07 -10.74 2.70
N LEU A 54 9.41 -10.34 1.63
CA LEU A 54 9.97 -10.50 0.30
C LEU A 54 11.10 -9.50 0.00
N GLN A 55 10.94 -8.23 0.38
CA GLN A 55 11.89 -7.18 0.05
C GLN A 55 13.18 -7.28 0.87
N ILE A 56 13.09 -7.61 2.16
CA ILE A 56 14.24 -7.68 3.07
C ILE A 56 14.73 -9.12 3.20
N GLU A 57 13.89 -10.03 3.71
CA GLU A 57 14.27 -11.41 4.00
C GLU A 57 14.33 -12.31 2.76
N LYS A 58 13.94 -11.79 1.59
CA LYS A 58 13.87 -12.53 0.32
C LYS A 58 13.06 -13.83 0.40
N THR A 59 12.06 -13.84 1.28
CA THR A 59 11.23 -15.02 1.55
C THR A 59 9.81 -14.78 1.05
N VAL A 60 9.34 -15.67 0.18
CA VAL A 60 7.96 -15.65 -0.31
C VAL A 60 7.06 -16.31 0.73
N VAL A 61 6.01 -15.59 1.15
CA VAL A 61 5.01 -16.06 2.11
C VAL A 61 3.59 -15.73 1.61
N GLU A 62 2.62 -16.52 2.06
CA GLU A 62 1.20 -16.17 1.92
C GLU A 62 0.73 -15.27 3.08
N GLY A 63 -0.50 -14.74 3.00
CA GLY A 63 -1.02 -13.84 4.05
C GLY A 63 -1.06 -14.48 5.44
N ALA A 64 -1.45 -15.75 5.55
CA ALA A 64 -1.44 -16.48 6.82
C ALA A 64 -0.01 -16.63 7.37
N GLY A 65 0.96 -16.94 6.50
CA GLY A 65 2.38 -17.03 6.86
C GLY A 65 2.98 -15.70 7.33
N ALA A 66 2.47 -14.58 6.84
CA ALA A 66 2.90 -13.23 7.25
C ALA A 66 2.22 -12.71 8.51
N ALA A 67 1.14 -13.35 8.99
CA ALA A 67 0.28 -12.82 10.07
C ALA A 67 1.04 -12.56 11.37
N GLY A 68 2.01 -13.40 11.72
CA GLY A 68 2.83 -13.20 12.91
C GLY A 68 3.72 -11.95 12.82
N LEU A 69 4.30 -11.67 11.66
CA LEU A 69 5.07 -10.45 11.45
C LEU A 69 4.17 -9.21 11.42
N ALA A 70 3.00 -9.30 10.77
CA ALA A 70 2.00 -8.25 10.79
C ALA A 70 1.60 -7.87 12.23
N ALA A 71 1.49 -8.87 13.12
CA ALA A 71 1.18 -8.65 14.53
C ALA A 71 2.31 -7.91 15.26
N VAL A 72 3.58 -8.27 14.99
CA VAL A 72 4.74 -7.57 15.56
C VAL A 72 4.80 -6.11 15.08
N MET A 73 4.56 -5.87 13.79
CA MET A 73 4.56 -4.52 13.20
C MET A 73 3.41 -3.64 13.71
N THR A 74 2.22 -4.22 13.89
CA THR A 74 1.04 -3.51 14.40
C THR A 74 1.19 -3.20 15.89
N HIS A 75 1.71 -4.15 16.68
CA HIS A 75 1.80 -4.03 18.13
C HIS A 75 3.25 -3.77 18.60
N ARG A 76 4.01 -2.95 17.87
CA ARG A 76 5.46 -2.72 18.11
C ARG A 76 5.83 -2.46 19.56
N LYS A 77 5.07 -1.63 20.28
CA LYS A 77 5.33 -1.30 21.70
C LYS A 77 5.34 -2.54 22.59
N ARG A 78 4.51 -3.55 22.31
CA ARG A 78 4.42 -4.80 23.07
C ARG A 78 5.66 -5.68 22.94
N PHE A 79 6.33 -5.59 21.79
CA PHE A 79 7.43 -6.48 21.42
C PHE A 79 8.80 -5.79 21.43
N ALA A 80 8.85 -4.47 21.62
CA ALA A 80 10.08 -3.70 21.69
C ALA A 80 11.06 -4.26 22.73
N GLY A 81 12.33 -4.43 22.34
CA GLY A 81 13.39 -4.96 23.21
C GLY A 81 13.31 -6.47 23.50
N ARG A 82 12.34 -7.20 22.94
CA ARG A 82 12.18 -8.64 23.13
C ARG A 82 12.77 -9.42 21.96
N LYS A 83 13.24 -10.65 22.22
CA LYS A 83 13.52 -11.64 21.19
C LYS A 83 12.21 -12.32 20.80
N VAL A 84 11.81 -12.22 19.53
CA VAL A 84 10.53 -12.74 19.04
C VAL A 84 10.80 -13.72 17.91
N GLY A 85 10.25 -14.94 18.03
CA GLY A 85 10.20 -15.91 16.94
C GLY A 85 8.84 -15.83 16.25
N VAL A 86 8.84 -15.76 14.91
CA VAL A 86 7.63 -15.77 14.09
C VAL A 86 7.66 -17.03 13.23
N VAL A 87 6.55 -17.77 13.20
CA VAL A 87 6.41 -18.96 12.36
C VAL A 87 5.86 -18.53 11.00
N LEU A 88 6.62 -18.83 9.94
CA LEU A 88 6.17 -18.66 8.55
C LEU A 88 5.54 -19.96 8.09
N CYS A 89 4.21 -20.05 8.18
CA CYS A 89 3.49 -21.32 8.04
C CYS A 89 3.20 -21.74 6.58
N GLY A 90 3.38 -20.86 5.60
CA GLY A 90 3.06 -21.15 4.21
C GLY A 90 3.57 -20.07 3.24
N GLY A 91 3.77 -20.48 1.99
CA GLY A 91 4.27 -19.63 0.90
C GLY A 91 3.53 -19.82 -0.42
N ASN A 92 2.33 -20.42 -0.39
CA ASN A 92 1.55 -20.70 -1.58
C ASN A 92 0.69 -19.49 -1.98
N ILE A 93 1.36 -18.40 -2.36
CA ILE A 93 0.70 -17.17 -2.78
C ILE A 93 0.59 -17.11 -4.31
N ASP A 94 -0.59 -16.72 -4.80
CA ASP A 94 -0.80 -16.41 -6.22
C ASP A 94 0.11 -15.26 -6.66
N THR A 95 0.80 -15.42 -7.79
CA THR A 95 1.80 -14.45 -8.25
C THR A 95 1.19 -13.11 -8.64
N ARG A 96 -0.05 -13.11 -9.15
CA ARG A 96 -0.78 -11.88 -9.48
C ARG A 96 -1.20 -11.16 -8.20
N LEU A 97 -1.67 -11.88 -7.18
CA LEU A 97 -1.95 -11.31 -5.87
C LEU A 97 -0.67 -10.71 -5.24
N LEU A 98 0.44 -11.44 -5.28
CA LEU A 98 1.73 -10.95 -4.78
C LEU A 98 2.16 -9.67 -5.49
N ALA A 99 2.07 -9.61 -6.82
CA ALA A 99 2.40 -8.40 -7.59
C ALA A 99 1.54 -7.20 -7.16
N ASN A 100 0.23 -7.41 -6.97
CA ASN A 100 -0.68 -6.36 -6.51
C ASN A 100 -0.33 -5.87 -5.10
N VAL A 101 0.01 -6.77 -4.18
CA VAL A 101 0.47 -6.40 -2.82
C VAL A 101 1.72 -5.53 -2.89
N LEU A 102 2.70 -5.89 -3.72
CA LEU A 102 3.93 -5.12 -3.88
C LEU A 102 3.68 -3.74 -4.50
N LEU A 103 2.82 -3.64 -5.51
CA LEU A 103 2.46 -2.35 -6.13
C LEU A 103 1.74 -1.44 -5.12
N ARG A 104 0.82 -1.98 -4.33
CA ARG A 104 0.14 -1.25 -3.25
C ARG A 104 1.13 -0.76 -2.19
N ASP A 105 2.11 -1.59 -1.81
CA ASP A 105 3.15 -1.21 -0.87
C ASP A 105 4.05 -0.08 -1.40
N LEU A 106 4.47 -0.14 -2.67
CA LEU A 106 5.23 0.94 -3.32
C LEU A 106 4.45 2.26 -3.29
N ALA A 107 3.15 2.21 -3.52
CA ALA A 107 2.35 3.41 -3.56
C ALA A 107 2.03 3.97 -2.15
N ARG A 108 1.82 3.11 -1.14
CA ARG A 108 1.71 3.53 0.27
C ARG A 108 3.01 4.08 0.84
N SER A 109 4.15 3.53 0.44
CA SER A 109 5.48 4.05 0.84
C SER A 109 5.87 5.34 0.11
N GLY A 110 5.14 5.73 -0.93
CA GLY A 110 5.38 6.96 -1.70
C GLY A 110 6.43 6.80 -2.77
N ARG A 111 6.75 5.56 -3.11
CA ARG A 111 7.67 5.22 -4.20
C ARG A 111 6.95 5.15 -5.55
N LEU A 112 5.63 5.03 -5.53
CA LEU A 112 4.77 5.13 -6.69
C LEU A 112 3.68 6.17 -6.40
N GLY A 113 3.39 7.05 -7.36
CA GLY A 113 2.40 8.11 -7.20
C GLY A 113 1.63 8.37 -8.49
N ARG A 114 0.43 8.93 -8.34
CA ARG A 114 -0.37 9.45 -9.45
C ARG A 114 -0.71 10.91 -9.16
N LEU A 115 -0.27 11.80 -10.03
CA LEU A 115 -0.49 13.24 -9.93
C LEU A 115 -1.50 13.66 -11.00
N ARG A 116 -2.56 14.34 -10.60
CA ARG A 116 -3.46 15.04 -11.51
C ARG A 116 -3.09 16.51 -11.52
N ILE A 117 -2.75 17.02 -12.70
CA ILE A 117 -2.24 18.37 -12.90
C ILE A 117 -3.12 19.11 -13.91
N THR A 118 -3.65 20.26 -13.52
CA THR A 118 -4.39 21.13 -14.43
C THR A 118 -3.43 22.02 -15.22
N LEU A 119 -3.54 21.99 -16.54
CA LEU A 119 -2.71 22.75 -17.47
C LEU A 119 -3.55 23.70 -18.32
N GLN A 120 -2.89 24.73 -18.86
CA GLN A 120 -3.46 25.58 -19.90
C GLN A 120 -3.23 24.95 -21.27
N ASP A 121 -4.25 24.93 -22.13
CA ASP A 121 -4.13 24.42 -23.50
C ASP A 121 -3.35 25.39 -24.40
N ARG A 122 -2.03 25.27 -24.33
CA ARG A 122 -1.08 25.98 -25.18
C ARG A 122 0.15 25.10 -25.47
N PRO A 123 0.83 25.32 -26.62
CA PRO A 123 2.09 24.63 -26.92
C PRO A 123 3.11 24.74 -25.78
N GLY A 124 3.75 23.62 -25.45
CA GLY A 124 4.78 23.53 -24.42
C GLY A 124 4.27 23.43 -22.98
N ALA A 125 2.96 23.38 -22.73
CA ALA A 125 2.42 23.25 -21.36
C ALA A 125 2.88 21.96 -20.67
N LEU A 126 2.77 20.81 -21.34
CA LEU A 126 3.23 19.52 -20.84
C LEU A 126 4.76 19.47 -20.71
N PHE A 127 5.49 20.06 -21.65
CA PHE A 127 6.96 20.13 -21.61
C PHE A 127 7.46 20.77 -20.30
N LYS A 128 6.83 21.88 -19.88
CA LYS A 128 7.18 22.56 -18.62
C LYS A 128 6.90 21.71 -17.38
N VAL A 129 5.88 20.85 -17.42
CA VAL A 129 5.62 19.90 -16.33
C VAL A 129 6.67 18.80 -16.32
N VAL A 130 6.94 18.18 -17.47
CA VAL A 130 7.98 17.14 -17.59
C VAL A 130 9.36 17.67 -17.16
N GLU A 131 9.67 18.95 -17.44
CA GLU A 131 10.88 19.62 -16.95
C GLU A 131 10.97 19.62 -15.41
N GLU A 132 9.85 19.80 -14.71
CA GLU A 132 9.83 19.68 -13.24
C GLU A 132 10.06 18.25 -12.78
N PHE A 133 9.42 17.25 -13.39
CA PHE A 133 9.67 15.85 -13.05
C PHE A 133 11.16 15.51 -13.21
N ASN A 134 11.79 15.96 -14.29
CA ASN A 134 13.23 15.80 -14.50
C ASN A 134 14.05 16.56 -13.43
N ARG A 135 13.71 17.81 -13.10
CA ARG A 135 14.41 18.60 -12.06
C ARG A 135 14.40 17.91 -10.70
N TYR A 136 13.27 17.33 -10.32
CA TYR A 136 13.12 16.60 -9.05
C TYR A 136 13.56 15.13 -9.15
N GLN A 137 14.05 14.68 -10.31
CA GLN A 137 14.52 13.30 -10.56
C GLN A 137 13.43 12.24 -10.29
N VAL A 138 12.18 12.57 -10.63
CA VAL A 138 11.03 11.66 -10.52
C VAL A 138 10.79 11.02 -11.89
N ASN A 139 10.75 9.69 -11.93
CA ASN A 139 10.57 8.96 -13.17
C ASN A 139 9.08 8.98 -13.58
N ILE A 140 8.81 9.16 -14.87
CA ILE A 140 7.45 9.14 -15.42
C ILE A 140 7.20 7.75 -16.00
N LEU A 141 6.16 7.07 -15.52
CA LEU A 141 5.75 5.76 -16.01
C LEU A 141 4.70 5.89 -17.10
N GLU A 142 3.68 6.71 -16.87
CA GLU A 142 2.58 6.89 -17.81
C GLU A 142 2.01 8.32 -17.73
N VAL A 143 1.53 8.81 -18.87
CA VAL A 143 0.93 10.15 -19.01
C VAL A 143 -0.38 10.02 -19.76
N TRP A 144 -1.48 10.35 -19.09
CA TRP A 144 -2.78 10.54 -19.71
C TRP A 144 -3.09 12.03 -19.82
N HIS A 145 -3.42 12.47 -21.03
CA HIS A 145 -3.70 13.86 -21.32
C HIS A 145 -5.05 14.00 -22.02
N GLN A 146 -6.03 14.64 -21.38
CA GLN A 146 -7.38 14.79 -21.91
C GLN A 146 -7.75 16.25 -22.16
N ARG A 147 -8.37 16.52 -23.33
CA ARG A 147 -8.81 17.85 -23.77
C ARG A 147 -10.33 17.99 -23.94
N ILE A 148 -11.01 16.90 -24.32
CA ILE A 148 -12.39 16.95 -24.85
C ILE A 148 -13.44 16.56 -23.80
N PHE A 149 -13.05 15.81 -22.76
CA PHE A 149 -13.95 15.29 -21.71
C PHE A 149 -13.55 15.78 -20.31
N THR A 150 -13.41 17.10 -20.12
CA THR A 150 -13.14 17.70 -18.81
C THR A 150 -14.23 18.70 -18.45
N SER A 151 -14.51 18.88 -17.15
CA SER A 151 -15.39 19.95 -16.64
C SER A 151 -14.73 21.34 -16.64
N LEU A 152 -13.50 21.42 -17.17
CA LEU A 152 -12.73 22.64 -17.24
C LEU A 152 -13.24 23.55 -18.36
N PRO A 153 -13.05 24.88 -18.26
CA PRO A 153 -13.33 25.81 -19.34
C PRO A 153 -12.63 25.38 -20.64
N ALA A 154 -13.09 25.85 -21.81
CA ALA A 154 -12.61 25.44 -23.14
C ALA A 154 -11.08 25.55 -23.41
N LYS A 155 -10.28 26.09 -22.48
CA LYS A 155 -8.81 26.21 -22.54
C LYS A 155 -8.08 25.47 -21.40
N GLY A 156 -8.80 24.75 -20.54
CA GLY A 156 -8.23 23.94 -19.47
C GLY A 156 -8.13 22.48 -19.91
N LEU A 157 -7.02 21.84 -19.55
CA LEU A 157 -6.81 20.41 -19.77
C LEU A 157 -6.23 19.77 -18.50
N THR A 158 -6.39 18.47 -18.37
CA THR A 158 -5.83 17.72 -17.25
C THR A 158 -4.81 16.71 -17.75
N ALA A 159 -3.64 16.69 -17.11
CA ALA A 159 -2.65 15.63 -17.25
C ALA A 159 -2.65 14.79 -15.99
N GLU A 160 -2.98 13.50 -16.11
CA GLU A 160 -2.71 12.51 -15.07
C GLU A 160 -1.37 11.85 -15.38
N ILE A 161 -0.45 11.88 -14.41
CA ILE A 161 0.89 11.35 -14.56
C ILE A 161 1.13 10.33 -13.45
N GLU A 162 1.38 9.09 -13.86
CA GLU A 162 1.92 8.07 -12.97
C GLU A 162 3.44 8.16 -12.94
N CYS A 163 3.99 8.10 -11.73
CA CYS A 163 5.41 8.33 -11.52
C CYS A 163 6.00 7.46 -10.42
N GLU A 164 7.30 7.23 -10.53
CA GLU A 164 8.10 6.50 -9.56
C GLU A 164 9.12 7.45 -8.91
N ALA A 165 9.23 7.34 -7.59
CA ALA A 165 10.11 8.12 -6.75
C ALA A 165 10.89 7.21 -5.80
N ARG A 166 11.99 7.74 -5.25
CA ARG A 166 12.77 7.05 -4.22
C ARG A 166 11.99 6.89 -2.92
N ASP A 167 11.23 7.93 -2.56
CA ASP A 167 10.48 8.04 -1.32
C ASP A 167 9.37 9.10 -1.44
N ARG A 168 8.52 9.15 -0.41
CA ARG A 168 7.42 10.12 -0.28
C ARG A 168 7.91 11.58 -0.35
N GLU A 169 9.05 11.88 0.26
CA GLU A 169 9.59 13.24 0.34
C GLU A 169 9.90 13.80 -1.05
N GLN A 170 10.44 12.98 -1.94
CA GLN A 170 10.72 13.39 -3.32
C GLN A 170 9.44 13.77 -4.09
N ILE A 171 8.34 13.02 -3.92
CA ILE A 171 7.03 13.36 -4.50
C ILE A 171 6.53 14.69 -3.91
N ASP A 172 6.64 14.86 -2.59
CA ASP A 172 6.18 16.08 -1.92
C ASP A 172 6.94 17.32 -2.39
N LEU A 173 8.26 17.20 -2.61
CA LEU A 173 9.09 18.26 -3.20
C LEU A 173 8.67 18.60 -4.63
N LEU A 174 8.40 17.59 -5.48
CA LEU A 174 7.88 17.81 -6.84
C LEU A 174 6.53 18.54 -6.80
N VAL A 175 5.61 18.11 -5.95
CA VAL A 175 4.28 18.73 -5.80
C VAL A 175 4.41 20.17 -5.32
N ALA A 176 5.26 20.45 -4.32
CA ALA A 176 5.54 21.80 -3.86
C ALA A 176 6.15 22.67 -4.97
N GLY A 177 7.08 22.12 -5.75
CA GLY A 177 7.68 22.77 -6.90
C GLY A 177 6.66 23.17 -7.96
N LEU A 178 5.80 22.24 -8.36
CA LEU A 178 4.71 22.50 -9.30
C LEU A 178 3.74 23.57 -8.77
N ARG A 179 3.31 23.48 -7.51
CA ARG A 179 2.41 24.47 -6.89
C ARG A 179 3.05 25.86 -6.83
N SER A 180 4.35 25.95 -6.53
CA SER A 180 5.07 27.24 -6.53
C SER A 180 5.10 27.95 -7.90
N LYS A 181 4.94 27.18 -8.99
CA LYS A 181 4.84 27.68 -10.36
C LYS A 181 3.41 27.96 -10.82
N GLY A 182 2.43 27.83 -9.91
CA GLY A 182 1.02 28.11 -10.17
C GLY A 182 0.25 26.96 -10.81
N TYR A 183 0.77 25.73 -10.78
CA TYR A 183 -0.01 24.55 -11.17
C TYR A 183 -0.95 24.12 -10.04
N ASP A 184 -2.17 23.76 -10.39
CA ASP A 184 -3.06 23.02 -9.51
C ASP A 184 -2.71 21.53 -9.60
N VAL A 185 -2.42 20.92 -8.45
CA VAL A 185 -1.89 19.55 -8.34
C VAL A 185 -2.60 18.80 -7.24
N GLU A 186 -3.25 17.71 -7.61
CA GLU A 186 -3.90 16.76 -6.72
C GLU A 186 -3.11 15.43 -6.75
N GLN A 187 -2.75 14.91 -5.58
CA GLN A 187 -2.27 13.53 -5.46
C GLN A 187 -3.49 12.62 -5.41
N VAL A 188 -3.58 11.68 -6.35
CA VAL A 188 -4.67 10.70 -6.34
C VAL A 188 -4.29 9.63 -5.31
N GLU A 189 -4.95 9.63 -4.16
CA GLU A 189 -4.77 8.59 -3.14
C GLU A 189 -5.27 7.23 -3.66
N LEU A 190 -4.57 6.17 -3.29
CA LEU A 190 -5.12 4.82 -3.39
C LEU A 190 -6.12 4.65 -2.25
N GLY A 191 -7.40 4.60 -2.60
CA GLY A 191 -8.48 4.24 -1.67
C GLY A 191 -8.32 2.85 -1.07
#